data_AF-A0A9W8TJA0-F1
#
_entry.id   AF-A0A9W8TJA0-F1
#
_cell.length_a   1.000
_cell.length_b   1.000
_cell.length_c   1.000
_cell.angle_alpha   90.00
_cell.angle_beta   90.00
_cell.angle_gamma   90.00
#
_symmetry.space_group_name_H-M   'P 1'
#
loop_
_entity.id
_entity.type
_entity.pdbx_description
1 polymer ?
#
loop_
_entity_poly.entity_id
_entity_poly.type
_entity_poly.pdbx_seq_one_letter_code
_entity_poly.pdbx_strand_id
1 'polypeptide(L)'
;MGFNGKQCIHPSQVETVQRLFAPGEKEVEWAVRVVIADEKAAKAGRGAWTLDGAMIDAPVVGKAKATVSKARGCGIDVDKVMDSWKDQEPE
;
A
#
# COMPACT_ATOMS: atom_id res chain seq x y z
N MET A 1 13.38 11.39 2.50
CA MET A 1 12.69 12.17 3.56
C MET A 1 11.22 11.75 3.57
N GLY A 2 10.61 11.48 4.74
CA GLY A 2 9.27 10.87 4.88
C GLY A 2 8.12 11.88 5.09
N PHE A 3 8.03 12.89 4.23
CA PHE A 3 6.96 13.90 4.32
C PHE A 3 5.63 13.37 3.77
N ASN A 4 4.52 13.79 4.37
CA ASN A 4 3.16 13.36 3.98
C ASN A 4 2.42 14.35 3.09
N GLY A 5 3.03 15.50 2.77
CA GLY A 5 2.41 16.53 1.94
C GLY A 5 3.25 17.81 1.86
N LYS A 6 2.69 18.82 1.21
CA LYS A 6 3.27 20.16 1.09
C LYS A 6 2.18 21.23 1.24
N GLN A 7 2.48 22.27 2.02
CA GLN A 7 1.63 23.46 2.13
C GLN A 7 1.60 24.20 0.78
N CYS A 8 0.39 24.56 0.34
CA CYS A 8 0.15 25.29 -0.90
C CYS A 8 -0.26 26.74 -0.58
N ILE A 9 0.30 27.70 -1.30
CA ILE A 9 -0.05 29.14 -1.19
C ILE A 9 -0.79 29.67 -2.42
N HIS A 10 -0.91 28.84 -3.46
CA HIS A 10 -1.59 29.19 -4.69
C HIS A 10 -2.35 27.96 -5.24
N PRO A 11 -3.58 28.11 -5.78
CA PRO A 11 -4.39 26.99 -6.28
C PRO A 11 -3.69 26.12 -7.33
N SER A 12 -2.85 26.70 -8.20
CA SER A 12 -2.10 25.95 -9.22
C SER A 12 -1.11 24.92 -8.66
N GLN A 13 -0.75 25.02 -7.37
CA GLN A 13 0.16 24.06 -6.72
C GLN A 13 -0.56 22.78 -6.29
N VAL A 14 -1.89 22.86 -6.08
CA VAL A 14 -2.67 21.79 -5.43
C VAL A 14 -2.58 20.49 -6.21
N GLU A 15 -2.86 20.51 -7.51
CA GLU A 15 -2.84 19.30 -8.35
C GLU A 15 -1.44 18.68 -8.39
N THR A 16 -0.40 19.50 -8.55
CA THR A 16 0.99 19.02 -8.60
C THR A 16 1.40 18.40 -7.26
N VAL A 17 1.06 19.03 -6.13
CA VAL A 17 1.36 18.50 -4.80
C VAL A 17 0.59 17.21 -4.54
N GLN A 18 -0.70 17.16 -4.84
CA GLN A 18 -1.51 15.95 -4.66
C GLN A 18 -0.93 14.78 -5.47
N ARG A 19 -0.60 14.99 -6.75
CA ARG A 19 0.01 13.96 -7.60
C ARG A 19 1.37 13.48 -7.07
N LEU A 20 2.21 14.38 -6.56
CA LEU A 20 3.55 14.04 -6.07
C LEU A 20 3.54 13.30 -4.73
N PHE A 21 2.54 13.55 -3.88
CA PHE A 21 2.43 12.90 -2.58
C PHE A 21 1.47 11.71 -2.55
N ALA A 22 0.69 11.48 -3.62
CA ALA A 22 -0.08 10.25 -3.78
C ALA A 22 0.86 9.04 -3.97
N PRO A 23 0.51 7.86 -3.43
CA PRO A 23 1.26 6.64 -3.70
C PRO A 23 1.14 6.25 -5.18
N GLY A 24 2.21 5.69 -5.75
CA GLY A 24 2.22 5.24 -7.14
C GLY A 24 1.46 3.92 -7.33
N GLU A 25 0.99 3.63 -8.54
CA GLU A 25 0.18 2.43 -8.83
C GLU A 25 0.87 1.13 -8.39
N LYS A 26 2.15 0.95 -8.73
CA LYS A 26 2.94 -0.22 -8.32
C LYS A 26 3.12 -0.34 -6.80
N GLU A 27 3.20 0.80 -6.11
CA GLU A 27 3.33 0.84 -4.65
C GLU A 27 2.02 0.40 -4.00
N VAL A 28 0.88 0.87 -4.52
CA VAL A 28 -0.46 0.46 -4.08
C VAL A 28 -0.68 -1.02 -4.34
N GLU A 29 -0.32 -1.51 -5.53
CA GLU A 29 -0.42 -2.91 -5.91
C GLU A 29 0.37 -3.82 -4.97
N TRP A 30 1.65 -3.50 -4.74
CA TRP A 30 2.48 -4.24 -3.81
C TRP A 30 1.90 -4.22 -2.39
N ALA A 31 1.46 -3.05 -1.91
CA ALA A 31 0.87 -2.92 -0.59
C ALA A 31 -0.41 -3.75 -0.43
N VAL A 32 -1.26 -3.79 -1.47
CA VAL A 32 -2.46 -4.63 -1.51
C VAL A 32 -2.10 -6.11 -1.45
N ARG A 33 -1.14 -6.58 -2.27
CA ARG A 33 -0.67 -7.96 -2.25
C ARG A 33 -0.16 -8.37 -0.87
N VAL A 34 0.59 -7.47 -0.22
CA VAL A 34 1.07 -7.68 1.16
C VAL A 34 -0.08 -7.83 2.15
N VAL A 35 -1.08 -6.95 2.10
CA VAL A 35 -2.22 -7.01 3.03
C VAL A 35 -3.03 -8.29 2.85
N ILE A 36 -3.27 -8.72 1.61
CA ILE A 36 -4.03 -9.95 1.32
C ILE A 36 -3.27 -11.19 1.81
N ALA A 37 -1.98 -11.29 1.50
CA ALA A 37 -1.18 -12.44 1.91
C ALA A 37 -0.91 -12.46 3.42
N ASP A 38 -0.81 -11.31 4.09
CA ASP A 38 -0.71 -11.21 5.55
C ASP A 38 -1.92 -11.82 6.26
N GLU A 39 -3.14 -11.56 5.76
CA GLU A 39 -4.35 -12.18 6.32
C GLU A 39 -4.33 -13.71 6.22
N LYS A 40 -3.79 -14.26 5.13
CA LYS A 40 -3.63 -15.71 4.94
C LYS A 40 -2.52 -16.28 5.81
N ALA A 41 -1.37 -15.58 5.90
CA ALA A 41 -0.24 -15.97 6.74
C ALA A 41 -0.61 -15.98 8.22
N ALA A 42 -1.35 -14.98 8.69
CA ALA A 42 -1.84 -14.88 10.06
C ALA A 42 -2.78 -16.04 10.41
N LYS A 43 -3.67 -16.45 9.48
CA LYS A 43 -4.53 -17.64 9.65
C LYS A 43 -3.72 -18.94 9.73
N ALA A 44 -2.58 -19.01 9.06
CA ALA A 44 -1.65 -20.13 9.11
C ALA A 44 -0.68 -20.06 10.31
N GLY A 45 -0.78 -19.03 11.17
CA GLY A 45 0.11 -18.85 12.33
C GLY A 45 1.54 -18.43 11.98
N ARG A 46 1.78 -17.90 10.78
CA ARG A 46 3.10 -17.42 10.33
C ARG A 46 3.27 -15.94 10.66
N GLY A 47 4.29 -15.59 11.44
CA GLY A 47 4.63 -14.20 11.78
C GLY A 47 5.57 -13.51 10.78
N ALA A 48 6.19 -14.28 9.88
CA ALA A 48 7.01 -13.80 8.78
C ALA A 48 6.85 -14.75 7.57
N TRP A 49 6.90 -14.20 6.36
CA TRP A 49 6.66 -14.90 5.10
C TRP A 49 7.33 -14.15 3.95
N THR A 50 7.25 -14.65 2.72
CA THR A 50 7.91 -14.02 1.57
C THR A 50 6.95 -13.62 0.44
N LEU A 51 7.29 -12.53 -0.25
CA LEU A 51 6.61 -12.06 -1.45
C LEU A 51 7.65 -11.62 -2.49
N ASP A 52 7.66 -12.22 -3.67
CA ASP A 52 8.62 -11.91 -4.74
C ASP A 52 10.09 -12.01 -4.25
N GLY A 53 10.36 -12.96 -3.34
CA GLY A 53 11.68 -13.15 -2.72
C GLY A 53 12.05 -12.15 -1.61
N ALA A 54 11.17 -11.21 -1.26
CA ALA A 54 11.37 -10.28 -0.15
C ALA A 54 10.70 -10.80 1.14
N MET A 55 11.39 -10.68 2.29
CA MET A 55 10.83 -11.03 3.59
C MET A 55 9.82 -9.98 4.05
N ILE A 56 8.63 -10.46 4.44
CA ILE A 56 7.53 -9.67 4.96
C ILE A 56 7.33 -10.03 6.43
N ASP A 57 7.41 -9.01 7.28
CA ASP A 57 7.21 -9.08 8.73
C ASP A 57 6.21 -8.00 9.19
N ALA A 58 5.91 -7.96 10.49
CA ALA A 58 4.93 -7.04 11.06
C ALA A 58 5.21 -5.53 10.71
N PRO A 59 6.45 -5.02 10.79
CA PRO A 59 6.78 -3.68 10.30
C PRO A 59 6.47 -3.42 8.82
N VAL A 60 6.80 -4.37 7.93
CA VAL A 60 6.54 -4.25 6.49
C VAL A 60 5.03 -4.25 6.21
N VAL A 61 4.30 -5.14 6.88
CA VAL A 61 2.82 -5.19 6.84
C VAL A 61 2.22 -3.87 7.32
N GLY A 62 2.74 -3.29 8.40
CA GLY A 62 2.29 -2.00 8.91
C GLY A 62 2.46 -0.88 7.88
N LYS A 63 3.58 -0.85 7.15
CA LYS A 63 3.80 0.11 6.05
C LYS A 63 2.82 -0.12 4.90
N ALA A 64 2.61 -1.37 4.48
CA ALA A 64 1.66 -1.70 3.43
C ALA A 64 0.23 -1.24 3.78
N LYS A 65 -0.23 -1.51 5.01
CA LYS A 65 -1.53 -1.03 5.52
C LYS A 65 -1.63 0.51 5.49
N ALA A 66 -0.57 1.22 5.84
CA ALA A 66 -0.52 2.68 5.75
C ALA A 66 -0.59 3.19 4.30
N THR A 67 0.14 2.58 3.36
CA THR A 67 0.07 2.91 1.93
C THR A 67 -1.33 2.68 1.37
N VAL A 68 -1.96 1.55 1.70
CA VAL A 68 -3.35 1.25 1.30
C VAL A 68 -4.33 2.31 1.83
N SER A 69 -4.21 2.68 3.12
CA SER A 69 -5.04 3.73 3.71
C SER A 69 -4.84 5.07 3.02
N LYS A 70 -3.60 5.42 2.67
CA LYS A 70 -3.26 6.64 1.96
C LYS A 70 -3.83 6.65 0.54
N ALA A 71 -3.73 5.53 -0.18
CA ALA A 71 -4.28 5.37 -1.52
C ALA A 71 -5.80 5.62 -1.56
N ARG A 72 -6.53 5.04 -0.59
CA ARG A 72 -7.97 5.31 -0.41
C ARG A 72 -8.25 6.81 -0.20
N GLY A 73 -7.47 7.47 0.64
CA GLY A 73 -7.58 8.92 0.88
C GLY A 73 -7.27 9.79 -0.35
N CYS A 74 -6.47 9.28 -1.28
CA CYS A 74 -6.17 9.92 -2.56
C CYS A 74 -7.21 9.63 -3.66
N GLY A 75 -8.27 8.86 -3.37
CA GLY A 75 -9.29 8.49 -4.36
C GLY A 75 -8.85 7.39 -5.34
N ILE A 76 -7.79 6.65 -5.01
CA ILE A 76 -7.37 5.48 -5.80
C ILE A 76 -8.33 4.32 -5.49
N ASP A 77 -8.81 3.64 -6.53
CA ASP A 77 -9.70 2.47 -6.42
C ASP A 77 -8.91 1.24 -5.96
N VAL A 78 -8.66 1.18 -4.65
CA VAL A 78 -7.93 0.08 -4.02
C VAL A 78 -8.73 -1.22 -4.09
N ASP A 79 -10.06 -1.17 -4.05
CA ASP A 79 -10.89 -2.37 -3.99
C ASP A 79 -10.83 -3.14 -5.31
N LYS A 80 -10.71 -2.43 -6.45
CA LYS A 80 -10.40 -3.05 -7.75
C LYS A 80 -9.03 -3.75 -7.77
N VAL A 81 -8.01 -3.14 -7.16
CA VAL A 81 -6.67 -3.75 -7.06
C VAL A 81 -6.72 -4.98 -6.15
N MET A 82 -7.49 -4.91 -5.05
CA MET A 82 -7.70 -6.05 -4.15
C MET A 82 -8.38 -7.23 -4.86
N ASP A 83 -9.41 -6.98 -5.67
CA ASP A 83 -10.07 -8.05 -6.43
C ASP A 83 -9.11 -8.73 -7.43
N SER A 84 -8.23 -7.95 -8.06
CA SER A 84 -7.23 -8.46 -9.01
C SER A 84 -6.21 -9.41 -8.35
N TRP A 85 -5.98 -9.27 -7.05
CA TRP A 85 -4.97 -10.02 -6.29
C TRP A 85 -5.55 -10.87 -5.15
N LYS A 86 -6.87 -11.12 -5.13
CA LYS A 86 -7.56 -11.87 -4.06
C LYS A 86 -6.95 -13.26 -3.78
N ASP A 87 -6.41 -13.88 -4.81
CA ASP A 87 -5.83 -15.22 -4.74
C ASP A 87 -4.35 -15.20 -4.33
N GLN A 88 -3.73 -14.03 -4.09
CA GLN A 88 -2.34 -13.91 -3.64
C GLN A 88 -2.11 -14.71 -2.36
N GLU A 89 -1.16 -15.64 -2.38
CA GLU A 89 -0.75 -16.42 -1.22
C GLU A 89 0.61 -15.94 -0.68
N PRO A 90 0.86 -16.10 0.63
CA PRO A 90 2.18 -15.90 1.21
C PRO A 90 3.08 -17.08 0.82
N GLU A 91 4.25 -16.79 0.27
CA GLU A 91 5.28 -17.79 -0.05
C GLU A 91 6.04 -18.18 1.23
#